data_AF-A0A2E0Y8A2-F1
#
_entry.id   AF-A0A2E0Y8A2-F1
#
_cell.length_a   1.000
_cell.length_b   1.000
_cell.length_c   1.000
_cell.angle_alpha   90.00
_cell.angle_beta   90.00
_cell.angle_gamma   90.00
#
_symmetry.space_group_name_H-M   'P 1'
#
loop_
_entity.id
_entity.type
_entity.pdbx_description
1 polymer ?
#
loop_
_entity_poly.entity_id
_entity_poly.type
_entity_poly.pdbx_seq_one_letter_code
_entity_poly.pdbx_strand_id
1 'polypeptide(L)' 'MLVNYQREVLGQRRVGHISPVAAYDQASDSVLILDTATYNYPATWVPLARLHAAMAETDSASGRARGFVEVSNAR' A
#
# COMPACT_ATOMS: atom_id res chain seq x y z
N MET A 1 8.51 3.52 -5.64
CA MET A 1 7.32 4.08 -4.96
C MET A 1 7.07 3.31 -3.67
N LEU A 2 6.76 4.01 -2.58
CA LEU A 2 6.34 3.43 -1.29
C LEU A 2 4.87 3.80 -1.04
N VAL A 3 4.07 2.88 -0.52
CA VAL A 3 2.66 3.12 -0.20
C VAL A 3 2.44 3.02 1.30
N ASN A 4 1.67 3.94 1.88
CA ASN A 4 1.14 3.93 3.23
C ASN A 4 -0.36 3.67 3.15
N TYR A 5 -0.84 2.57 3.73
CA TYR A 5 -2.23 2.13 3.56
C TYR A 5 -2.80 1.49 4.83
N GLN A 6 -4.12 1.50 4.96
CA GLN A 6 -4.85 0.82 6.03
C GLN A 6 -5.08 -0.65 5.65
N ARG A 7 -4.48 -1.57 6.42
CA ARG A 7 -4.56 -3.02 6.18
C ARG A 7 -5.97 -3.59 6.26
N GLU A 8 -6.84 -3.01 7.09
CA GLU A 8 -8.24 -3.41 7.21
C GLU A 8 -9.00 -3.37 5.89
N VAL A 9 -8.73 -2.37 5.05
CA VAL A 9 -9.36 -2.25 3.73
C VAL A 9 -8.98 -3.44 2.83
N LEU A 10 -7.81 -4.04 3.06
CA LEU A 10 -7.34 -5.25 2.37
C LEU A 10 -7.78 -6.56 3.06
N GLY A 11 -8.63 -6.50 4.09
CA GLY A 11 -9.10 -7.68 4.83
C GLY A 11 -8.13 -8.21 5.88
N GLN A 12 -7.13 -7.40 6.27
CA GLN A 12 -6.16 -7.76 7.31
C GLN A 12 -6.47 -7.03 8.63
N ARG A 13 -5.70 -7.30 9.70
CA ARG A 13 -5.88 -6.59 10.98
C ARG A 13 -5.73 -5.08 10.80
N ARG A 14 -6.59 -4.29 11.45
CA ARG A 14 -6.56 -2.82 11.44
C ARG A 14 -5.26 -2.27 12.00
N VAL A 15 -4.38 -1.82 11.10
CA VAL A 15 -3.11 -1.16 11.39
C VAL A 15 -2.64 -0.46 10.12
N GLY A 16 -2.05 0.73 10.25
CA GLY A 16 -1.34 1.36 9.13
C GLY A 16 -0.11 0.54 8.76
N HIS A 17 0.20 0.42 7.47
CA HIS A 17 1.39 -0.28 7.00
C HIS A 17 2.04 0.45 5.83
N ILE A 18 3.37 0.31 5.73
CA ILE A 18 4.17 0.90 4.65
C ILE A 18 4.94 -0.21 3.96
N SER A 19 4.87 -0.27 2.63
CA SER A 19 5.65 -1.22 1.83
C SER A 19 5.91 -0.69 0.41
N PRO A 20 6.93 -1.20 -0.29
CA PRO A 20 7.17 -0.86 -1.69
C PRO A 20 6.12 -1.44 -2.65
N VAL A 21 5.83 -0.71 -3.72
CA VAL A 21 5.18 -1.25 -4.92
C VAL A 21 6.27 -1.65 -5.92
N ALA A 22 6.22 -2.89 -6.41
CA ALA A 22 7.23 -3.45 -7.31
C ALA A 22 6.79 -3.53 -8.77
N ALA A 23 5.50 -3.73 -9.03
CA ALA A 23 4.97 -3.88 -10.38
C ALA A 23 3.52 -3.43 -10.47
N TYR A 24 3.08 -3.12 -11.69
CA TYR A 24 1.69 -2.95 -12.08
C TYR A 24 1.38 -3.95 -13.19
N ASP A 25 0.27 -4.66 -13.06
CA ASP A 25 -0.26 -5.55 -14.09
C ASP A 25 -1.52 -4.93 -14.69
N GLN A 26 -1.47 -4.61 -15.99
CA GLN A 26 -2.55 -3.92 -16.68
C GLN A 26 -3.78 -4.82 -16.90
N ALA A 27 -3.60 -6.12 -17.07
CA ALA A 27 -4.70 -7.04 -17.37
C ALA A 27 -5.64 -7.23 -16.15
N SER A 28 -5.06 -7.30 -14.95
CA SER A 28 -5.80 -7.46 -13.69
C SER A 28 -6.03 -6.14 -12.93
N ASP A 29 -5.55 -5.02 -13.47
CA ASP A 29 -5.53 -3.69 -12.83
C ASP A 29 -5.07 -3.75 -11.36
N SER A 30 -3.93 -4.42 -11.14
CA SER A 30 -3.41 -4.73 -9.82
C SER A 30 -1.95 -4.31 -9.69
N VAL A 31 -1.53 -4.03 -8.46
CA VAL A 31 -0.13 -3.73 -8.13
C VAL A 31 0.45 -4.79 -7.22
N LEU A 32 1.71 -5.12 -7.43
CA LEU A 32 2.46 -6.03 -6.56
C LEU A 32 3.03 -5.23 -5.37
N ILE A 33 2.53 -5.51 -4.17
CA ILE A 33 3.06 -4.97 -2.92
C ILE A 33 4.06 -5.97 -2.33
N LEU A 34 5.30 -5.51 -2.09
CA LEU A 34 6.32 -6.29 -1.40
C LEU A 34 6.18 -6.07 0.12
N ASP A 35 5.26 -6.79 0.75
CA ASP A 35 4.96 -6.63 2.17
C ASP A 35 6.20 -6.87 3.05
N THR A 36 6.58 -5.87 3.85
CA THR A 36 7.76 -5.93 4.71
C THR A 36 7.54 -6.74 6.00
N ALA A 37 6.29 -7.06 6.34
CA ALA A 37 5.94 -7.97 7.44
C ALA A 37 5.92 -9.44 6.96
N THR A 38 7.02 -9.87 6.35
CA THR A 38 7.19 -11.15 5.64
C THR A 38 6.89 -12.40 6.47
N TYR A 39 6.97 -12.32 7.80
CA TYR A 39 6.56 -13.41 8.69
C TYR A 39 5.05 -13.72 8.60
N ASN A 40 4.22 -12.71 8.30
CA ASN A 40 2.76 -12.83 8.30
C ASN A 40 2.15 -12.76 6.89
N TYR A 41 2.80 -12.04 5.96
CA TYR A 41 2.21 -11.73 4.66
C TYR A 41 3.24 -11.87 3.52
N PRO A 42 2.91 -12.63 2.46
CA PRO A 42 3.75 -12.69 1.27
C PRO A 42 3.58 -11.44 0.40
N ALA A 43 4.49 -11.27 -0.57
CA ALA A 43 4.25 -10.33 -1.67
C ALA A 43 2.93 -10.66 -2.37
N THR A 44 2.07 -9.65 -2.54
CA THR A 44 0.67 -9.85 -2.94
C THR A 44 0.27 -8.87 -4.03
N TRP A 45 -0.46 -9.38 -5.03
CA TRP A 45 -1.16 -8.55 -6.01
C TRP A 45 -2.44 -7.97 -5.39
N VAL A 46 -2.55 -6.65 -5.37
CA VAL A 46 -3.67 -5.93 -4.80
C VAL A 46 -4.35 -5.12 -5.92
N PRO A 47 -5.68 -5.25 -6.10
CA PRO A 47 -6.41 -4.42 -7.03
C PRO A 47 -6.18 -2.92 -6.77
N LEU A 48 -5.86 -2.16 -7.80
CA LEU A 48 -5.45 -0.76 -7.67
C LEU A 48 -6.52 0.09 -6.97
N ALA A 49 -7.78 -0.11 -7.32
CA ALA A 49 -8.91 0.56 -6.67
C ALA A 49 -8.99 0.27 -5.16
N ARG A 50 -8.64 -0.95 -4.74
CA ARG A 50 -8.66 -1.35 -3.32
C ARG A 50 -7.49 -0.72 -2.55
N LEU A 51 -6.31 -0.68 -3.17
CA LEU A 51 -5.17 0.04 -2.59
C LEU A 51 -5.45 1.54 -2.48
N HIS A 52 -6.06 2.16 -3.51
CA HIS A 52 -6.46 3.56 -3.46
C HIS A 52 -7.40 3.86 -2.28
N ALA A 53 -8.44 3.03 -2.08
CA ALA A 53 -9.31 3.15 -0.91
C ALA A 53 -8.54 3.00 0.41
N ALA A 54 -7.59 2.05 0.49
CA ALA A 54 -6.77 1.84 1.67
C ALA A 54 -5.83 3.03 1.98
N MET A 55 -5.37 3.75 0.95
CA MET A 55 -4.58 4.96 1.08
C MET A 55 -5.43 6.20 1.46
N ALA A 56 -6.69 6.23 1.05
CA ALA A 56 -7.60 7.34 1.33
C ALA A 56 -8.05 7.41 2.80
N GLU A 57 -7.92 6.32 3.56
CA GLU A 57 -8.23 6.29 5.00
C GLU A 57 -7.38 7.29 5.79
N THR A 58 -8.02 8.01 6.72
CA THR A 58 -7.32 8.92 7.64
C THR A 58 -6.44 8.15 8.62
N ASP A 59 -5.20 8.60 8.78
CA ASP A 59 -4.30 8.17 9.83
C ASP A 59 -4.53 9.02 11.09
N SER A 60 -4.80 8.35 12.22
CA SER A 60 -5.09 9.02 13.49
C SER A 60 -3.89 9.77 14.08
N ALA A 61 -2.67 9.37 13.75
CA ALA A 61 -1.48 10.03 14.26
C ALA A 61 -1.23 11.39 13.59
N SER A 62 -1.50 11.49 12.28
CA SER A 62 -1.30 12.71 11.50
C SER A 62 -2.57 13.55 11.26
N GLY A 63 -3.76 12.96 11.45
CA GLY A 63 -5.04 13.59 11.10
C GLY A 63 -5.24 13.78 9.59
N ARG A 64 -4.42 13.13 8.76
CA ARG A 64 -4.42 13.26 7.30
C ARG A 64 -4.71 11.91 6.64
N ALA A 65 -5.14 11.92 5.38
CA ALA A 65 -5.15 10.71 4.58
C ALA A 65 -3.72 10.13 4.50
N ARG A 66 -3.63 8.81 4.30
CA ARG A 66 -2.35 8.15 3.99
C ARG A 66 -1.95 8.49 2.55
N GLY A 67 -1.38 7.56 1.78
CA GLY A 67 -0.97 7.86 0.40
C GLY A 67 0.28 7.13 -0.02
N PHE A 68 1.05 7.74 -0.91
CA PHE A 68 2.29 7.17 -1.43
C PHE A 68 3.40 8.21 -1.49
N VAL A 69 4.62 7.72 -1.63
CA VAL A 69 5.81 8.53 -1.85
C VAL A 69 6.54 7.98 -3.08
N GLU A 70 6.85 8.89 -4.01
CA GLU A 70 7.82 8.65 -5.06
C GLU A 70 9.21 9.02 -4.56
N VAL A 71 10.18 8.13 -4.78
CA VAL A 71 11.57 8.34 -4.37
C VAL A 71 12.42 8.23 -5.63
N SER A 72 13.20 9.27 -5.89
CA SER A 72 14.17 9.34 -6.98
C SER A 72 15.48 9.90 -6.46
N ASN A 73 16.58 9.57 -7.12
CA ASN A 73 17.85 10.24 -6.82
C ASN A 73 17.74 11.72 -7.15
N ALA A 74 18.38 12.57 -6.33
CA ALA A 74 18.66 13.95 -6.74
C ALA A 74 19.56 13.86 -7.98
N ARG A 75 19.09 14.41 -9.10
CA ARG A 75 19.96 14.61 -10.27
C ARG A 75 21.00 15.67 -9.95
#